data_AF-A0A344WJQ0-F1
#
_entry.id   AF-A0A344WJQ0-F1
#
_cell.length_a   1.000
_cell.length_b   1.000
_cell.length_c   1.000
_cell.angle_alpha   90.00
_cell.angle_beta   90.00
_cell.angle_gamma   90.00
#
_symmetry.space_group_name_H-M   'P 1'
#
loop_
_entity.id
_entity.type
_entity.pdbx_description
1 polymer ?
#
loop_
_entity_poly.entity_id
_entity_poly.type
_entity_poly.pdbx_seq_one_letter_code
_entity_poly.pdbx_strand_id
1 'polypeptide(L)'
;MCITAQKDAEAEVTFTLRKVKYFDAFRESLNDRQLRVIRRMLDEGPKGFEGGMSAGKYGSIAKTSKPTATRDLQSLVDLGALVVTGGGRSTRYWLPFATPEMGFDDQQKSLAT
;
A
#
# COMPACT_ATOMS: atom_id res chain seq x y z
N MET A 1 -14.33 -18.27 -18.74
CA MET A 1 -14.06 -16.91 -19.27
C MET A 1 -15.04 -15.85 -18.76
N CYS A 2 -16.35 -16.06 -18.68
CA CYS A 2 -17.27 -15.04 -18.12
C CYS A 2 -17.08 -14.81 -16.60
N ILE A 3 -16.87 -15.87 -15.82
CA ILE A 3 -16.70 -15.77 -14.35
C ILE A 3 -15.42 -15.01 -13.97
N THR A 4 -14.35 -15.10 -14.76
CA THR A 4 -13.10 -14.36 -14.50
C THR A 4 -13.27 -12.88 -14.81
N ALA A 5 -13.91 -12.53 -15.94
CA ALA A 5 -14.16 -11.13 -16.30
C ALA A 5 -15.07 -10.41 -15.29
N GLN A 6 -16.08 -11.12 -14.74
CA GLN A 6 -16.96 -10.55 -13.72
C GLN A 6 -16.20 -10.30 -12.40
N LYS A 7 -15.33 -11.21 -11.99
CA LYS A 7 -14.49 -11.07 -10.79
C LYS A 7 -13.47 -9.94 -10.94
N ASP A 8 -12.88 -9.80 -12.12
CA ASP A 8 -11.91 -8.73 -12.40
C ASP A 8 -12.58 -7.35 -12.34
N ALA A 9 -13.79 -7.22 -12.89
CA ALA A 9 -14.56 -5.99 -12.81
C ALA A 9 -14.94 -5.61 -11.36
N GLU A 10 -15.36 -6.59 -10.55
CA GLU A 10 -15.66 -6.38 -9.13
C GLU A 10 -14.42 -5.93 -8.33
N ALA A 11 -13.27 -6.54 -8.61
CA ALA A 11 -12.00 -6.16 -8.00
C ALA A 11 -11.59 -4.73 -8.37
N GLU A 12 -11.80 -4.30 -9.61
CA GLU A 12 -11.49 -2.96 -10.09
C GLU A 12 -12.36 -1.87 -9.45
N VAL A 13 -13.67 -2.12 -9.34
CA VAL A 13 -14.60 -1.22 -8.63
C VAL A 13 -14.21 -1.09 -7.17
N THR A 14 -13.97 -2.22 -6.51
CA THR A 14 -13.59 -2.26 -5.09
C THR A 14 -12.26 -1.53 -4.85
N PHE A 15 -11.27 -1.74 -5.73
CA PHE A 15 -9.98 -1.06 -5.67
C PHE A 15 -10.13 0.46 -5.82
N THR A 16 -10.98 0.91 -6.75
CA THR A 16 -11.24 2.34 -6.96
C THR A 16 -11.85 2.98 -5.71
N LEU A 17 -12.86 2.35 -5.11
CA LEU A 17 -13.46 2.85 -3.86
C LEU A 17 -12.44 2.93 -2.71
N ARG A 18 -11.59 1.91 -2.57
CA ARG A 18 -10.52 1.89 -1.55
C ARG A 18 -9.47 2.97 -1.80
N LYS A 19 -9.07 3.18 -3.07
CA LYS A 19 -8.13 4.23 -3.48
C LYS A 19 -8.66 5.62 -3.10
N VAL A 20 -9.95 5.89 -3.32
CA VAL A 20 -10.59 7.15 -2.94
C VAL A 20 -10.54 7.34 -1.43
N LYS A 21 -11.03 6.37 -0.65
CA LYS A 21 -11.02 6.43 0.83
C LYS A 21 -9.61 6.63 1.40
N TYR A 22 -8.62 5.95 0.81
CA TYR A 22 -7.23 6.09 1.23
C TYR A 22 -6.69 7.50 1.01
N PHE A 23 -6.92 8.07 -0.17
CA PHE A 23 -6.47 9.45 -0.42
C PHE A 23 -7.20 10.46 0.45
N ASP A 24 -8.48 10.26 0.72
CA ASP A 24 -9.23 11.12 1.64
C ASP A 24 -8.62 11.13 3.05
N ALA A 25 -8.23 9.95 3.55
CA ALA A 25 -7.65 9.81 4.89
C ALA A 25 -6.21 10.34 5.01
N PHE A 26 -5.36 10.14 3.98
CA PHE A 26 -3.91 10.33 4.13
C PHE A 26 -3.31 11.45 3.29
N ARG A 27 -3.99 11.98 2.27
CA ARG A 27 -3.39 12.91 1.29
C ARG A 27 -2.74 14.14 1.94
N GLU A 28 -3.34 14.69 2.97
CA GLU A 28 -2.82 15.89 3.65
C GLU A 28 -1.64 15.59 4.59
N SER A 29 -1.52 14.34 5.03
CA SER A 29 -0.45 13.88 5.94
C SER A 29 0.79 13.37 5.20
N LEU A 30 0.70 13.13 3.89
CA LEU A 30 1.79 12.64 3.06
C LEU A 30 2.59 13.79 2.45
N ASN A 31 3.90 13.75 2.60
CA ASN A 31 4.79 14.67 1.86
C ASN A 31 4.95 14.24 0.39
N ASP A 32 5.56 15.10 -0.44
CA ASP A 32 5.68 14.86 -1.89
C ASP A 32 6.42 13.56 -2.26
N ARG A 33 7.44 13.18 -1.49
CA ARG A 33 8.22 11.95 -1.73
C ARG A 33 7.41 10.70 -1.41
N GLN A 34 6.70 10.70 -0.28
CA GLN A 34 5.82 9.62 0.14
C GLN A 34 4.65 9.49 -0.83
N LEU A 35 4.01 10.61 -1.18
CA LEU A 35 2.88 10.65 -2.11
C LEU A 35 3.25 10.06 -3.48
N ARG A 36 4.45 10.34 -3.99
CA ARG A 36 4.97 9.75 -5.23
C ARG A 36 5.08 8.23 -5.14
N VAL A 37 5.60 7.72 -4.03
CA VAL A 37 5.74 6.27 -3.82
C VAL A 37 4.38 5.59 -3.71
N ILE A 38 3.47 6.16 -2.92
CA ILE A 38 2.11 5.65 -2.77
C ILE A 38 1.36 5.62 -4.11
N ARG A 39 1.44 6.69 -4.91
CA ARG A 39 0.86 6.72 -6.26
C ARG A 39 1.40 5.58 -7.12
N ARG A 40 2.72 5.37 -7.11
CA ARG A 40 3.36 4.28 -7.85
C ARG A 40 2.86 2.90 -7.40
N MET A 41 2.64 2.69 -6.09
CA MET A 41 2.08 1.44 -5.58
C MET A 41 0.63 1.24 -6.02
N LEU A 42 -0.16 2.31 -6.10
CA LEU A 42 -1.55 2.27 -6.55
C LEU A 42 -1.70 2.11 -8.06
N ASP A 43 -0.70 2.52 -8.84
CA ASP A 43 -0.71 2.37 -10.30
C ASP A 43 -0.57 0.91 -10.75
N GLU A 44 -0.13 -0.01 -9.88
CA GLU A 44 -0.14 -1.45 -10.14
C GLU A 44 -1.56 -2.06 -10.09
N GLY A 45 -2.55 -1.29 -9.65
CA GLY A 45 -3.95 -1.67 -9.65
C GLY A 45 -4.31 -2.76 -8.62
N PRO A 46 -5.41 -3.51 -8.85
CA PRO A 46 -5.93 -4.51 -7.90
C PRO A 46 -4.97 -5.67 -7.60
N LYS A 47 -3.99 -5.92 -8.48
CA LYS A 47 -2.96 -6.95 -8.30
C LYS A 47 -1.98 -6.60 -7.17
N GLY A 48 -1.93 -5.32 -6.78
CA GLY A 48 -1.03 -4.83 -5.75
C GLY A 48 0.42 -4.75 -6.24
N PHE A 49 1.28 -4.28 -5.35
CA PHE A 49 2.68 -4.03 -5.67
C PHE A 49 3.53 -5.29 -5.51
N GLU A 50 3.87 -5.93 -6.63
CA GLU A 50 4.50 -7.26 -6.65
C GLU A 50 5.76 -7.34 -5.77
N GLY A 51 5.78 -8.37 -4.92
CA GLY A 51 6.87 -8.64 -3.98
C GLY A 51 7.03 -7.56 -2.89
N GLY A 52 6.06 -6.66 -2.74
CA GLY A 52 6.00 -5.63 -1.70
C GLY A 52 6.97 -4.47 -1.91
N MET A 53 6.71 -3.38 -1.22
CA MET A 53 7.63 -2.25 -1.16
C MET A 53 8.80 -2.60 -0.24
N SER A 54 10.00 -2.17 -0.62
CA SER A 54 11.22 -2.33 0.18
C SER A 54 11.98 -1.00 0.24
N ALA A 55 12.87 -0.83 1.22
CA ALA A 55 13.68 0.39 1.31
C ALA A 55 14.50 0.68 0.04
N GLY A 56 14.94 -0.36 -0.67
CA GLY A 56 15.63 -0.23 -1.96
C GLY A 56 14.70 0.28 -3.06
N LYS A 57 13.50 -0.33 -3.21
CA LYS A 57 12.50 0.13 -4.19
C LYS A 57 12.05 1.58 -3.90
N TYR A 58 11.83 1.89 -2.62
CA TYR A 58 11.47 3.24 -2.17
C TYR A 58 12.53 4.26 -2.56
N GLY A 59 13.81 4.01 -2.21
CA GLY A 59 14.91 4.91 -2.55
C GLY A 59 15.04 5.17 -4.06
N SER A 60 14.81 4.14 -4.88
CA SER A 60 14.82 4.28 -6.35
C SER A 60 13.71 5.18 -6.90
N ILE A 61 12.53 5.17 -6.27
CA ILE A 61 11.36 5.98 -6.67
C ILE A 61 11.44 7.40 -6.10
N ALA A 62 11.73 7.53 -4.81
CA ALA A 62 11.80 8.79 -4.09
C ALA A 62 13.12 9.54 -4.29
N LYS A 63 14.13 8.91 -4.91
CA LYS A 63 15.48 9.44 -5.12
C LYS A 63 16.16 9.86 -3.81
N THR A 64 16.03 9.00 -2.78
CA THR A 64 16.56 9.24 -1.44
C THR A 64 17.57 8.16 -1.04
N SER A 65 18.41 8.47 -0.06
CA SER A 65 19.33 7.48 0.53
C SER A 65 18.55 6.36 1.24
N LYS A 66 19.19 5.20 1.41
CA LYS A 66 18.60 4.06 2.12
C LYS A 66 18.18 4.38 3.56
N PRO A 67 18.97 5.11 4.37
CA PRO A 67 18.54 5.54 5.71
C PRO A 67 17.28 6.42 5.68
N THR A 68 17.20 7.36 4.74
CA THR A 68 16.01 8.22 4.58
C THR A 68 14.79 7.42 4.15
N ALA A 69 14.96 6.49 3.20
CA ALA A 69 13.89 5.60 2.74
C ALA A 69 13.33 4.74 3.88
N THR A 70 14.19 4.18 4.74
CA THR A 70 13.74 3.40 5.90
C THR A 70 12.96 4.26 6.90
N ARG A 71 13.42 5.48 7.18
CA ARG A 71 12.70 6.41 8.07
C ARG A 71 11.33 6.80 7.51
N ASP A 72 11.26 7.09 6.22
CA ASP A 72 9.99 7.39 5.57
C ASP A 72 9.02 6.21 5.63
N LEU A 73 9.51 5.00 5.31
CA LEU A 73 8.69 3.80 5.38
C LEU A 73 8.16 3.55 6.79
N GLN A 74 8.99 3.76 7.82
CA GLN A 74 8.54 3.68 9.21
C GLN A 74 7.47 4.72 9.51
N SER A 75 7.68 5.98 9.12
CA SER A 75 6.68 7.04 9.33
C SER A 75 5.34 6.76 8.62
N LEU A 76 5.37 6.10 7.46
CA LEU A 76 4.17 5.67 6.76
C LEU A 76 3.44 4.52 7.47
N VAL A 77 4.18 3.63 8.13
CA VAL A 77 3.60 2.58 8.99
C VAL A 77 3.00 3.19 10.25
N ASP A 78 3.71 4.11 10.89
CA ASP A 78 3.23 4.79 12.10
C ASP A 78 1.96 5.63 11.82
N LEU A 79 1.85 6.20 10.62
CA LEU A 79 0.65 6.88 10.13
C LEU A 79 -0.50 5.91 9.79
N GLY A 80 -0.25 4.60 9.70
CA GLY A 80 -1.21 3.61 9.21
C GLY A 80 -1.41 3.63 7.68
N ALA A 81 -0.60 4.43 6.97
CA ALA A 81 -0.65 4.54 5.51
C ALA A 81 -0.03 3.33 4.79
N LEU A 82 0.81 2.56 5.49
CA LEU A 82 1.36 1.28 5.03
C LEU A 82 1.30 0.23 6.15
N VAL A 83 1.24 -1.04 5.77
CA VAL A 83 1.38 -2.18 6.67
C VAL A 83 2.68 -2.89 6.37
N VAL A 84 3.41 -3.27 7.42
CA VAL A 84 4.65 -4.04 7.31
C VAL A 84 4.40 -5.52 7.53
N THR A 85 4.98 -6.38 6.70
CA THR A 85 5.02 -7.82 6.90
C THR A 85 6.45 -8.35 6.86
N GLY A 86 6.67 -9.50 7.52
CA GLY A 86 7.97 -10.14 7.64
C GLY A 86 8.90 -9.46 8.66
N GLY A 87 10.18 -9.84 8.63
CA GLY A 87 11.20 -9.33 9.56
C GLY A 87 12.61 -9.29 8.97
N GLY A 88 13.42 -8.35 9.45
CA GLY A 88 14.83 -8.19 9.06
C GLY A 88 15.04 -7.98 7.56
N ARG A 89 15.66 -8.95 6.87
CA ARG A 89 15.92 -8.87 5.42
C ARG A 89 14.69 -9.14 4.56
N SER A 90 13.64 -9.71 5.15
CA SER A 90 12.39 -10.04 4.47
C SER A 90 11.28 -9.03 4.73
N THR A 91 11.58 -7.87 5.31
CA THR A 91 10.60 -6.80 5.55
C THR A 91 10.02 -6.30 4.23
N ARG A 92 8.69 -6.27 4.13
CA ARG A 92 7.93 -5.74 3.01
C ARG A 92 6.84 -4.81 3.50
N TYR A 93 6.59 -3.75 2.73
CA TYR A 93 5.55 -2.78 3.03
C TYR A 93 4.45 -2.84 1.98
N TRP A 94 3.22 -2.68 2.42
CA TRP A 94 2.01 -2.89 1.61
C TRP A 94 0.98 -1.80 1.88
N LEU A 95 0.12 -1.53 0.92
CA LEU A 95 -1.07 -0.74 1.18
C LEU A 95 -2.02 -1.55 2.08
N PRO A 96 -2.68 -0.94 3.08
CA PRO A 96 -3.52 -1.66 4.05
C PRO A 96 -4.59 -2.57 3.43
N PHE A 97 -5.05 -2.23 2.22
CA PHE A 97 -6.13 -2.90 1.51
C PHE A 97 -5.67 -3.68 0.26
N ALA A 98 -4.36 -3.78 0.02
CA ALA A 98 -3.76 -4.48 -1.12
C ALA A 98 -2.71 -5.53 -0.68
N THR A 99 -2.78 -5.99 0.58
CA THR A 99 -1.97 -7.09 1.10
C THR A 99 -2.51 -8.44 0.62
N PRO A 100 -1.66 -9.36 0.10
CA PRO A 100 -2.09 -10.69 -0.31
C PRO A 100 -2.61 -11.57 0.84
N GLU A 101 -2.23 -11.26 2.08
CA GLU A 101 -2.46 -12.11 3.26
C GLU A 101 -3.70 -11.73 4.08
N MET A 102 -4.35 -10.60 3.79
CA MET A 102 -5.61 -10.23 4.43
C MET A 102 -6.78 -10.51 3.50
N GLY A 103 -7.60 -11.50 3.88
CA GLY A 103 -8.88 -11.78 3.25
C GLY A 103 -9.80 -10.55 3.26
N PHE A 104 -10.77 -10.55 2.35
CA PHE A 104 -11.66 -9.44 2.04
C PHE A 104 -12.47 -8.87 3.22
N ASP A 105 -12.56 -9.57 4.37
CA ASP A 105 -13.40 -9.25 5.52
C ASP A 105 -12.69 -8.68 6.77
N ASP A 106 -11.35 -8.75 6.87
CA ASP A 106 -10.66 -8.45 8.15
C ASP A 106 -10.43 -6.96 8.45
N GLN A 107 -10.75 -6.07 7.52
CA GLN A 107 -10.46 -4.62 7.65
C GLN A 107 -11.45 -3.87 8.54
N GLN A 108 -12.55 -4.49 9.00
CA GLN A 108 -13.55 -3.82 9.85
C GLN A 108 -13.32 -4.03 11.37
N LYS A 109 -12.40 -4.90 11.78
CA LYS A 109 -12.21 -5.24 13.21
C LYS A 109 -11.05 -4.56 13.94
N SER A 110 -10.11 -3.91 13.26
CA SER A 110 -8.90 -3.38 13.91
C SER A 110 -8.99 -1.92 14.38
N LEU A 111 -10.09 -1.21 14.14
CA LEU A 111 -10.30 0.18 14.58
C LEU A 111 -11.34 0.32 15.71
N ALA A 112 -11.75 -0.80 16.31
CA ALA A 112 -12.63 -0.83 17.48
C ALA A 112 -11.94 -1.55 18.64
N THR A 113 -10.94 -0.91 19.24
CA THR A 113 -10.54 -1.13 20.64
C THR A 113 -9.95 0.16 21.18
#